data_AF-A0A3N5HQS3-F1
#
_entry.id   AF-A0A3N5HQS3-F1
#
_cell.length_a   1.000
_cell.length_b   1.000
_cell.length_c   1.000
_cell.angle_alpha   90.00
_cell.angle_beta   90.00
_cell.angle_gamma   90.00
#
_symmetry.space_group_name_H-M   'P 1'
#
loop_
_entity.id
_entity.type
_entity.pdbx_description
1 polymer ?
#
loop_
_entity_poly.entity_id
_entity_poly.type
_entity_poly.pdbx_seq_one_letter_code
_entity_poly.pdbx_strand_id
1 'polypeptide(L)' 'MPTVVRVLVLLATLVVASIAPAQDLRLDAARKEGKVVWYTLLALPSAEKVAKLFEAAYPGVKVEVHRTG' A
#
# COMPACT_ATOMS: atom_id res chain seq x y z
N MET A 1 -26.03 30.73 -4.25
CA MET A 1 -24.69 30.77 -3.61
C MET A 1 -24.41 29.66 -2.59
N PRO A 2 -25.32 29.22 -1.69
CA PRO A 2 -24.95 28.25 -0.65
C PRO A 2 -24.79 26.81 -1.17
N THR A 3 -25.48 26.44 -2.26
CA THR A 3 -25.45 25.08 -2.82
C THR A 3 -24.10 24.74 -3.45
N VAL A 4 -23.47 25.69 -4.16
CA VAL A 4 -22.14 25.51 -4.76
C VAL A 4 -21.08 25.32 -3.68
N VAL A 5 -21.13 26.12 -2.61
CA VAL A 5 -20.21 26.00 -1.47
C VAL A 5 -20.37 24.65 -0.78
N ARG A 6 -21.61 24.17 -0.59
CA ARG A 6 -21.87 22.83 -0.02
C ARG A 6 -21.35 21.69 -0.89
N VAL A 7 -21.54 21.77 -2.21
CA VAL A 7 -21.01 20.77 -3.15
C VAL A 7 -19.48 20.77 -3.14
N LEU A 8 -18.86 21.95 -3.08
CA LEU A 8 -17.40 22.07 -3.07
C LEU A 8 -16.79 21.55 -1.76
N VAL A 9 -17.45 21.80 -0.62
CA VAL A 9 -17.09 21.22 0.68
C VAL A 9 -17.25 19.70 0.66
N LEU A 10 -18.34 19.18 0.10
CA LEU A 10 -18.57 17.74 -0.01
C LEU A 10 -17.48 17.07 -0.87
N LEU A 11 -17.15 17.66 -2.03
CA LEU A 11 -16.06 17.17 -2.89
C LEU A 11 -14.70 17.21 -2.17
N ALA A 12 -14.40 18.30 -1.45
CA ALA A 12 -13.17 18.40 -0.68
C ALA A 12 -13.07 17.33 0.41
N THR A 13 -14.18 17.03 1.11
CA THR A 13 -14.21 15.97 2.12
C THR A 13 -14.04 14.56 1.53
N LEU A 14 -14.61 14.31 0.34
CA LEU A 14 -14.44 13.04 -0.38
C LEU A 14 -13.00 12.84 -0.87
N VAL A 15 -12.33 13.92 -1.27
CA VAL A 15 -10.91 13.89 -1.64
C VAL A 15 -10.04 13.60 -0.42
N VAL A 16 -10.28 14.22 0.74
CA VAL A 16 -9.48 13.97 1.95
C VAL A 16 -9.66 12.53 2.48
N ALA A 17 -10.86 11.95 2.36
CA ALA A 17 -11.12 10.59 2.79
C ALA A 17 -10.42 9.52 1.92
N SER A 18 -10.13 9.81 0.65
CA SER A 18 -9.46 8.87 -0.27
C SER A 18 -7.93 8.85 -0.15
N ILE A 19 -7.34 9.80 0.60
CA ILE A 19 -5.90 9.90 0.87
C ILE A 19 -5.51 9.47 2.28
N ALA A 20 -6.47 9.05 3.11
CA ALA A 20 -6.16 8.54 4.45
C ALA A 20 -5.29 7.27 4.32
N PRO A 21 -4.05 7.25 4.85
CA PRO A 21 -3.20 6.07 4.78
C PRO A 21 -3.85 4.92 5.58
N ALA A 22 -4.33 3.90 4.87
CA ALA A 22 -4.95 2.72 5.48
C ALA A 22 -3.97 1.84 6.29
N GLN A 23 -2.67 2.15 6.30
CA GLN A 23 -1.59 1.22 6.65
C GLN A 23 -0.72 1.62 7.86
N ASP A 24 -1.04 2.70 8.57
CA ASP A 24 0.01 3.43 9.29
C ASP A 24 0.45 2.86 10.67
N LEU A 25 -0.36 2.07 11.38
CA LEU A 25 0.00 1.68 12.77
C LEU A 25 0.95 0.48 12.90
N ARG A 26 1.11 -0.35 11.86
CA ARG A 26 1.87 -1.62 11.97
C ARG A 26 3.21 -1.61 11.23
N LEU A 27 3.51 -0.53 10.53
CA LEU A 27 4.68 -0.48 9.66
C LEU A 27 5.99 -0.46 10.46
N ASP A 28 6.04 0.21 11.61
CA ASP A 28 7.20 0.19 12.49
C ASP A 28 7.49 -1.20 13.07
N ALA A 29 6.45 -1.98 13.39
CA ALA A 29 6.61 -3.36 13.80
C ALA A 29 7.14 -4.22 12.63
N ALA A 30 6.55 -4.07 11.44
CA ALA A 30 7.00 -4.77 10.24
C ALA A 30 8.46 -4.47 9.88
N ARG A 31 8.92 -3.22 10.06
CA ARG A 31 10.34 -2.85 9.88
C ARG A 31 11.26 -3.55 10.88
N LYS A 32 10.80 -3.75 12.13
CA LYS A 32 11.56 -4.52 13.15
C LYS A 32 11.67 -5.99 12.78
N GLU A 33 10.62 -6.56 12.18
CA GLU A 33 10.63 -7.94 11.66
C GLU A 33 11.48 -8.06 10.38
N GLY A 34 11.50 -7.01 9.55
CA GLY A 34 12.46 -6.79 8.46
C GLY A 34 12.21 -7.57 7.17
N LYS A 35 11.39 -8.63 7.17
CA LYS A 35 11.14 -9.47 6.00
C LYS A 35 9.76 -10.12 6.00
N VAL A 36 9.15 -10.20 4.82
CA VAL A 36 7.97 -11.01 4.52
C VAL A 36 8.36 -12.10 3.53
N VAL A 37 7.94 -13.34 3.82
CA VAL A 37 8.05 -14.47 2.88
C VAL A 37 6.70 -14.64 2.20
N TRP A 38 6.66 -14.49 0.88
CA TRP A 38 5.43 -14.47 0.10
C TRP A 38 5.34 -15.65 -0.87
N TYR A 39 4.46 -16.59 -0.58
CA TYR A 39 4.11 -17.69 -1.46
C TYR A 39 2.96 -17.28 -2.38
N THR A 40 3.14 -17.47 -3.69
CA THR A 40 2.16 -17.00 -4.68
C THR A 40 2.10 -17.87 -5.93
N LEU A 41 0.95 -17.85 -6.59
CA LEU A 41 0.72 -18.46 -7.92
C LEU A 41 0.87 -17.45 -9.06
N LEU A 42 1.15 -16.17 -8.75
CA LEU A 42 1.42 -15.18 -9.77
C LEU A 42 2.61 -15.62 -10.65
N ALA A 43 2.54 -15.27 -11.93
CA ALA A 43 3.69 -15.42 -12.81
C ALA A 43 4.91 -14.71 -12.18
N LEU A 44 6.05 -15.40 -12.14
CA LEU A 44 7.24 -14.96 -11.39
C LEU A 44 7.64 -13.50 -11.69
N PRO A 45 7.68 -13.04 -12.96
CA PRO A 45 8.01 -11.64 -13.26
C PRO A 45 7.03 -10.63 -12.67
N SER A 46 5.75 -11.00 -12.56
CA SER A 46 4.72 -10.14 -11.96
C SER A 46 4.87 -10.08 -10.44
N ALA A 47 5.12 -11.22 -9.80
CA ALA A 47 5.35 -11.29 -8.36
C ALA A 47 6.60 -10.48 -7.95
N GLU A 48 7.71 -10.64 -8.68
CA GLU A 48 8.93 -9.87 -8.44
C GLU A 48 8.72 -8.36 -8.65
N LYS A 49 7.91 -7.97 -9.65
CA LYS A 49 7.57 -6.55 -9.85
C LYS A 49 6.79 -5.98 -8.67
N VAL A 50 5.81 -6.71 -8.15
CA VAL A 50 5.05 -6.31 -6.96
C VAL A 50 5.97 -6.22 -5.75
N ALA A 51 6.84 -7.21 -5.53
CA ALA A 51 7.82 -7.20 -4.46
C ALA A 51 8.71 -5.96 -4.50
N LYS A 52 9.27 -5.62 -5.68
CA LYS A 52 10.09 -4.40 -5.86
C LYS A 52 9.34 -3.11 -5.56
N LEU A 53 8.09 -3.00 -6.03
CA LEU A 53 7.26 -1.83 -5.74
C LEU A 53 6.96 -1.71 -4.25
N PHE A 54 6.70 -2.82 -3.57
CA PHE A 54 6.48 -2.85 -2.14
C PHE A 54 7.75 -2.43 -1.37
N GLU A 55 8.91 -3.02 -1.67
CA GLU A 55 10.17 -2.65 -1.01
C GLU A 55 10.53 -1.17 -1.21
N ALA A 56 10.21 -0.60 -2.38
CA ALA A 56 10.42 0.82 -2.65
C ALA A 56 9.47 1.73 -1.85
N ALA A 57 8.20 1.32 -1.70
CA ALA A 57 7.20 2.05 -0.91
C ALA A 57 7.45 1.92 0.59
N TYR A 58 8.03 0.80 1.03
CA TYR A 58 8.25 0.47 2.44
C TYR A 58 9.72 0.08 2.71
N PRO A 59 10.64 1.06 2.73
CA PRO A 59 12.02 0.81 3.10
C PRO A 59 12.13 0.14 4.48
N GLY A 60 13.00 -0.88 4.58
CA GLY A 60 13.22 -1.66 5.79
C GLY A 60 12.37 -2.93 5.90
N VAL A 61 11.51 -3.24 4.92
CA VAL A 61 10.80 -4.53 4.84
C VAL A 61 11.13 -5.22 3.52
N LYS A 62 11.84 -6.34 3.57
CA LYS A 62 12.19 -7.16 2.41
C LYS A 62 11.07 -8.13 2.03
N VAL A 63 11.00 -8.49 0.75
CA VAL A 63 10.03 -9.47 0.24
C VAL A 63 10.77 -10.63 -0.41
N GLU A 64 10.65 -11.81 0.17
CA GLU A 64 11.15 -13.05 -0.39
C GLU A 64 10.02 -13.77 -1.13
N VAL A 65 10.11 -13.83 -2.46
CA VAL A 65 9.05 -14.40 -3.30
C VAL A 65 9.32 -15.88 -3.52
N HIS A 66 8.32 -16.70 -3.20
CA HIS A 66 8.27 -18.12 -3.53
C HIS A 66 7.12 -18.37 -4.48
N ARG A 67 7.42 -18.88 -5.67
CA ARG A 67 6.41 -19.36 -6.60
C ARG A 67 6.49 -20.87 -6.68
N THR A 68 5.38 -21.53 -6.36
CA THR A 68 5.22 -22.97 -6.55
C THR A 68 4.29 -23.18 -7.74
N GLY A 69 4.76 -23.88 -8.78
CA GLY A 69 4.01 -24.12 -10.03
C GLY A 69 4.76 -23.70 -11.27
#